data_AF-T1AIV6-F1
#
_entry.id   AF-T1AIV6-F1
#
_cell.length_a   1.000
_cell.length_b   1.000
_cell.length_c   1.000
_cell.angle_alpha   90.00
_cell.angle_beta   90.00
_cell.angle_gamma   90.00
#
_symmetry.space_group_name_H-M   'P 1'
#
loop_
_entity.id
_entity.type
_entity.pdbx_description
1 polymer ?
#
loop_
_entity_poly.entity_id
_entity_poly.type
_entity_poly.pdbx_seq_one_letter_code
_entity_poly.pdbx_strand_id
1 'polypeptide(L)' 'AGQRVVLLDDVISTGSTLQGLRSIAERAGAAIATVAAICTEGDPGQWEGVIALAHLPLFREPAAEGPPV' A
#
# COMPACT_ATOMS: atom_id res chain seq x y z
N ALA A 1 14.20 20.67 -2.32
CA ALA A 1 15.06 19.73 -1.60
C ALA A 1 15.00 19.99 -0.10
N GLY A 2 15.03 18.96 0.73
CA GLY A 2 15.06 19.05 2.19
C GLY A 2 13.70 19.19 2.89
N GLN A 3 12.58 19.18 2.15
CA GLN A 3 11.25 19.19 2.76
C GLN A 3 10.90 17.81 3.31
N ARG A 4 10.32 17.78 4.50
CA ARG A 4 9.78 16.56 5.13
C ARG A 4 8.36 16.33 4.60
N VAL A 5 8.13 15.20 3.95
CA VAL A 5 6.86 14.87 3.32
C VAL A 5 6.24 13.63 3.92
N VAL A 6 4.91 13.55 3.88
CA VAL A 6 4.15 12.33 4.20
C VAL A 6 3.60 11.78 2.90
N LEU A 7 3.76 10.47 2.69
CA LEU A 7 3.05 9.78 1.61
C LEU A 7 1.73 9.27 2.20
N LEU A 8 0.61 9.66 1.58
CA LEU A 8 -0.73 9.32 2.02
C LEU A 8 -1.51 8.73 0.84
N ASP A 9 -2.18 7.62 1.07
CA ASP A 9 -3.07 6.98 0.10
C ASP A 9 -4.40 6.57 0.74
N ASP A 10 -5.40 6.18 -0.05
CA ASP A 10 -6.62 5.58 0.49
C ASP A 10 -6.36 4.13 0.92
N VAL A 11 -5.87 3.30 0.01
CA VAL A 11 -5.58 1.88 0.22
C VAL A 11 -4.20 1.53 -0.33
N ILE A 12 -3.31 1.03 0.53
CA ILE A 12 -2.05 0.42 0.09
C ILE A 12 -2.28 -1.09 -0.06
N SER A 13 -2.42 -1.53 -1.32
CA SER A 13 -2.48 -2.94 -1.72
C SER A 13 -1.10 -3.39 -2.20
N THR A 14 -0.90 -3.89 -3.42
CA THR A 14 0.43 -4.36 -3.94
C THR A 14 1.64 -3.44 -3.75
N GLY A 15 1.45 -2.15 -3.46
CA GLY A 15 2.52 -1.19 -3.15
C GLY A 15 3.19 -0.52 -4.35
N SER A 16 2.74 -0.80 -5.58
CA SER A 16 3.31 -0.21 -6.81
C SER A 16 3.20 1.32 -6.83
N THR A 17 2.04 1.87 -6.45
CA THR A 17 1.82 3.32 -6.31
C THR A 17 2.78 3.93 -5.28
N LEU A 18 2.89 3.32 -4.10
CA LEU A 18 3.79 3.76 -3.05
C LEU A 18 5.25 3.79 -3.53
N GLN A 19 5.69 2.77 -4.26
CA GLN A 19 7.05 2.72 -4.81
C GLN A 19 7.29 3.85 -5.84
N GLY A 20 6.30 4.15 -6.67
CA GLY A 20 6.34 5.29 -7.58
C GLY A 20 6.48 6.62 -6.84
N LEU A 21 5.67 6.82 -5.79
CA LEU A 21 5.73 8.02 -4.95
C LEU A 21 7.08 8.17 -4.23
N ARG A 22 7.66 7.07 -3.74
CA ARG A 22 9.01 7.06 -3.15
C ARG A 22 10.07 7.53 -4.17
N SER A 23 10.02 7.01 -5.39
CA SER A 23 10.93 7.41 -6.47
C SER A 23 10.79 8.89 -6.82
N ILE A 24 9.56 9.41 -6.87
CA ILE A 24 9.30 10.84 -7.10
C ILE A 24 9.87 11.69 -5.97
N ALA A 25 9.61 11.31 -4.71
CA ALA A 25 10.11 12.03 -3.53
C ALA A 25 11.65 12.05 -3.49
N GLU A 26 12.29 10.93 -3.81
CA GLU A 26 13.75 10.83 -3.91
C GLU A 26 14.30 11.78 -4.98
N ARG A 27 13.72 11.77 -6.20
CA ARG A 27 14.11 12.68 -7.29
C ARG A 27 13.88 14.15 -6.96
N ALA A 28 12.92 14.46 -6.10
CA ALA A 28 12.66 15.81 -5.59
C ALA A 28 13.60 16.21 -4.42
N GLY A 29 14.44 15.29 -3.94
CA GLY A 29 15.28 15.47 -2.76
C GLY A 29 14.47 15.70 -1.49
N ALA A 30 13.30 15.06 -1.37
CA ALA A 30 12.45 15.13 -0.20
C ALA A 30 12.78 14.02 0.80
N ALA A 31 12.62 14.30 2.09
CA ALA A 31 12.75 13.30 3.15
C ALA A 31 11.36 12.79 3.53
N ILE A 32 11.09 11.50 3.27
CA ILE A 32 9.82 10.89 3.67
C ILE A 32 9.83 10.70 5.19
N ALA A 33 8.93 11.39 5.88
CA ALA A 33 8.81 11.34 7.32
C ALA A 33 7.99 10.13 7.79
N THR A 34 6.93 9.77 7.06
CA THR A 34 6.11 8.59 7.30
C THR A 34 5.30 8.23 6.07
N VAL A 35 4.71 7.03 6.09
CA VAL A 35 3.71 6.56 5.12
C VAL A 35 2.43 6.25 5.88
N ALA A 36 1.30 6.71 5.37
CA ALA A 36 -0.01 6.43 5.95
C ALA A 36 -1.02 6.04 4.88
N ALA A 37 -2.03 5.27 5.28
CA ALA A 37 -3.20 5.00 4.45
C ALA A 37 -4.44 4.89 5.33
N ILE A 38 -5.64 5.01 4.75
CA ILE A 38 -6.86 4.67 5.48
C ILE A 38 -6.85 3.15 5.74
N CYS A 39 -6.58 2.37 4.70
CA CYS A 39 -6.51 0.92 4.77
C CYS A 39 -5.22 0.37 4.15
N THR A 40 -4.80 -0.81 4.61
CA THR A 40 -3.88 -1.68 3.87
C THR A 40 -4.63 -2.92 3.39
N GLU A 41 -4.10 -3.62 2.39
CA GLU A 41 -4.63 -4.88 1.88
C GLU A 41 -3.45 -5.80 1.53
N GLY A 42 -3.65 -7.13 1.53
CA GLY A 42 -2.64 -8.09 1.12
C GLY A 42 -1.93 -8.75 2.29
N ASP A 43 -0.60 -8.87 2.22
CA ASP A 43 0.18 -9.45 3.32
C ASP A 43 0.44 -8.39 4.41
N PRO A 44 -0.04 -8.58 5.65
CA PRO A 44 0.21 -7.64 6.75
C PRO A 44 1.70 -7.32 6.97
N GLY A 45 2.59 -8.28 6.73
CA GLY A 45 4.04 -8.12 6.92
C GLY A 45 4.69 -7.18 5.90
N GLN A 46 4.07 -6.95 4.74
CA GLN A 46 4.61 -6.03 3.73
C GLN A 46 4.50 -4.55 4.16
N TRP A 47 3.58 -4.24 5.08
CA TRP A 47 3.24 -2.86 5.45
C TRP A 47 3.74 -2.48 6.84
N GLU A 48 4.75 -3.18 7.35
CA GLU A 48 5.44 -2.81 8.58
C GLU A 48 5.97 -1.36 8.49
N GLY A 49 5.48 -0.50 9.40
CA GLY A 49 5.83 0.92 9.43
C GLY A 49 4.88 1.85 8.65
N VAL A 50 3.86 1.31 7.98
CA VAL A 50 2.73 2.11 7.45
C VAL A 50 1.71 2.35 8.57
N ILE A 51 1.30 3.60 8.76
CA ILE A 51 0.20 3.93 9.66
C ILE A 51 -1.12 3.69 8.90
N ALA A 52 -1.88 2.68 9.30
CA ALA A 52 -3.19 2.38 8.73
C ALA A 52 -4.26 2.28 9.80
N LEU A 53 -5.51 2.62 9.46
CA LEU A 53 -6.65 2.50 10.37
C LEU A 53 -7.26 1.09 10.34
N ALA A 54 -7.12 0.37 9.22
CA ALA A 54 -7.60 -0.99 9.06
C ALA A 54 -6.74 -1.80 8.08
N HIS A 55 -6.87 -3.13 8.14
CA HIS A 55 -6.33 -4.05 7.15
C HIS A 55 -7.49 -4.83 6.51
N LEU A 56 -7.62 -4.74 5.19
CA LEU A 56 -8.72 -5.31 4.42
C LEU A 56 -8.42 -6.77 4.02
N PRO A 57 -9.43 -7.66 4.05
CA PRO A 57 -9.28 -9.02 3.57
C PRO A 57 -9.22 -9.06 2.03
N LEU A 58 -8.36 -9.93 1.49
CA LEU A 58 -8.39 -10.26 0.07
C LEU A 58 -9.54 -11.21 -0.24
N PHE A 59 -10.39 -10.83 -1.20
CA PHE A 59 -11.39 -11.73 -1.76
C PHE A 59 -10.76 -12.56 -2.88
N ARG A 60 -10.92 -13.88 -2.81
CA ARG A 60 -10.56 -14.79 -3.89
C ARG A 60 -11.84 -15.23 -4.58
N GLU A 61 -11.80 -15.38 -5.90
CA GLU A 61 -12.89 -16.05 -6.59
C GLU A 61 -13.05 -17.46 -5.99
N PRO A 62 -14.29 -17.92 -5.76
CA PRO A 62 -14.51 -19.31 -5.39
C PRO A 62 -13.90 -20.20 -6.46
N ALA A 63 -13.26 -21.30 -6.04
CA ALA A 63 -12.78 -22.30 -6.97
C ALA A 63 -13.92 -22.66 -7.91
N ALA A 64 -13.69 -22.60 -9.23
CA ALA A 64 -14.70 -22.96 -10.21
C ALA A 64 -15.27 -24.33 -9.81
N GLU A 65 -16.56 -24.38 -9.46
CA GLU A 65 -17.26 -25.64 -9.39
C GLU A 65 -17.17 -26.23 -10.80
N GLY A 66 -16.41 -27.33 -10.93
CA GLY A 66 -16.36 -28.08 -12.17
C GLY A 66 -17.79 -28.44 -12.60
N PRO A 67 -18.04 -28.61 -13.92
CA PRO A 67 -19.39 -28.88 -14.40
C PRO A 67 -19.99 -30.07 -13.64
N PRO A 68 -21.29 -30.03 -13.28
CA PRO A 68 -21.94 -31.15 -12.62
C PRO A 68 -21.82 -32.39 -13.52
N VAL A 69 -21.34 -33.49 -12.92
CA VAL A 69 -21.27 -34.82 -13.56
C VAL A 69 -22.64 -35.36 -13.92
#